data_AF-A0A3P7JVR0-F1
#
_entry.id   AF-A0A3P7JVR0-F1
#
_cell.length_a   1.000
_cell.length_b   1.000
_cell.length_c   1.000
_cell.angle_alpha   90.00
_cell.angle_beta   90.00
_cell.angle_gamma   90.00
#
_symmetry.space_group_name_H-M   'P 1'
#
loop_
_entity.id
_entity.type
_entity.pdbx_description
1 polymer ?
#
loop_
_entity_poly.entity_id
_entity_poly.type
_entity_poly.pdbx_seq_one_letter_code
_entity_poly.pdbx_strand_id
1 'polypeptide(L)'
;MTIMKACFRAGLNVRNHGIGPAGMNESSDKLWILKTLEETVDDIFGGLNIDLLIIDMNGGEFTLFPNLLRLANETRFTQLSVRGHVWSEENENFRQLYWNLRQLESYGYLHQYGQVELPRYDIVYVRE
;
A
#
# COMPACT_ATOMS: atom_id res chain seq x y z
N MET A 1 -3.44 14.07 7.21
CA MET A 1 -2.85 15.30 6.60
C MET A 1 -1.59 15.83 7.35
N THR A 2 -1.39 15.52 8.63
CA THR A 2 -0.26 16.04 9.44
C THR A 2 1.10 15.42 9.10
N ILE A 3 1.15 14.12 8.78
CA ILE A 3 2.41 13.38 8.51
C ILE A 3 3.06 13.84 7.19
N MET A 4 2.27 14.05 6.14
CA MET A 4 2.79 14.54 4.85
C MET A 4 3.50 15.90 4.95
N LYS A 5 2.96 16.83 5.76
CA LYS A 5 3.60 18.14 5.99
C LYS A 5 4.93 18.00 6.74
N ALA A 6 5.07 17.00 7.60
CA ALA A 6 6.32 16.71 8.29
C ALA A 6 7.37 16.11 7.33
N CYS A 7 6.97 15.17 6.47
CA CYS A 7 7.88 14.53 5.51
C CYS A 7 8.46 15.52 4.47
N PHE A 8 7.65 16.44 3.94
CA PHE A 8 8.13 17.49 3.04
C PHE A 8 9.15 18.43 3.70
N ARG A 9 8.95 18.75 4.99
CA ARG A 9 9.88 19.60 5.75
C ARG A 9 11.20 18.91 6.07
N ALA A 10 11.24 17.58 6.07
CA ALA A 10 12.43 16.79 6.33
C ALA A 10 13.34 16.61 5.10
N GLY A 11 12.98 17.17 3.93
CA GLY A 11 13.75 16.99 2.69
C GLY A 11 13.61 15.60 2.08
N LEU A 12 12.62 14.82 2.51
CA LEU A 12 12.33 13.50 1.94
C LEU A 12 11.72 13.67 0.54
N ASN A 13 12.12 12.80 -0.40
CA ASN A 13 11.56 12.77 -1.75
C ASN A 13 10.18 12.08 -1.71
N VAL A 14 9.15 12.85 -1.38
CA VAL A 14 7.76 12.37 -1.26
C VAL A 14 7.05 12.50 -2.61
N ARG A 15 6.52 11.39 -3.12
CA ARG A 15 5.64 11.39 -4.31
C ARG A 15 4.26 10.87 -3.94
N ASN A 16 3.21 11.60 -4.34
CA ASN A 16 1.82 11.23 -4.08
C ASN A 16 1.18 10.70 -5.36
N HIS A 17 0.64 9.48 -5.31
CA HIS A 17 -0.07 8.87 -6.42
C HIS A 17 -1.38 8.26 -5.91
N GLY A 18 -2.49 8.58 -6.59
CA GLY A 18 -3.78 7.98 -6.31
C GLY A 18 -3.88 6.62 -7.00
N ILE A 19 -4.23 5.59 -6.24
CA ILE A 19 -4.64 4.27 -6.75
C ILE A 19 -6.10 4.13 -6.34
N GLY A 20 -7.02 3.98 -7.29
CA GLY A 20 -8.46 4.02 -7.02
C GLY A 20 -9.27 2.99 -7.81
N PRO A 21 -10.50 2.68 -7.37
CA PRO A 21 -11.44 1.84 -8.12
C PRO A 21 -11.96 2.59 -9.37
N ALA A 22 -12.49 1.84 -10.33
CA ALA A 22 -12.94 2.34 -11.62
C ALA A 22 -13.87 3.57 -11.51
N GLY A 23 -13.62 4.61 -12.32
CA GLY A 23 -14.60 5.68 -12.56
C GLY A 23 -14.16 7.14 -12.36
N MET A 24 -12.90 7.47 -12.04
CA MET A 24 -12.45 8.87 -12.01
C MET A 24 -11.13 9.11 -12.78
N ASN A 25 -11.25 9.86 -13.90
CA ASN A 25 -10.27 10.20 -14.97
C ASN A 25 -10.38 9.46 -16.33
N GLU A 26 -11.33 9.85 -17.18
CA GLU A 26 -11.59 9.27 -18.53
C GLU A 26 -10.53 9.63 -19.61
N SER A 27 -10.14 8.65 -20.45
CA SER A 27 -9.57 8.86 -21.80
C SER A 27 -10.68 8.85 -22.88
N SER A 28 -10.38 9.40 -24.05
CA SER A 28 -11.31 9.67 -25.17
C SER A 28 -12.02 8.45 -25.78
N ASP A 29 -11.63 7.23 -25.41
CA ASP A 29 -12.12 5.93 -25.87
C ASP A 29 -12.86 5.12 -24.78
N LYS A 30 -13.09 5.70 -23.58
CA LYS A 30 -13.81 5.08 -22.44
C LYS A 30 -13.21 3.77 -21.90
N LEU A 31 -11.95 3.47 -22.23
CA LEU A 31 -11.23 2.32 -21.71
C LEU A 31 -10.01 2.78 -20.91
N TRP A 32 -10.02 2.49 -19.61
CA TRP A 32 -8.96 2.88 -18.69
C TRP A 32 -7.68 2.08 -18.95
N ILE A 33 -6.56 2.75 -19.20
CA ILE A 33 -5.24 2.11 -19.03
C ILE A 33 -4.87 2.27 -17.55
N LEU A 34 -5.32 1.31 -16.74
CA LEU A 34 -5.00 1.25 -15.31
C LEU A 34 -3.58 0.74 -15.13
N LYS A 35 -2.79 1.43 -14.29
CA LYS A 35 -1.49 0.94 -13.85
C LYS A 35 -1.63 0.18 -12.54
N THR A 36 -1.01 -0.98 -12.48
CA THR A 36 -0.80 -1.76 -11.27
C THR A 36 0.09 -1.00 -10.29
N LEU A 37 0.11 -1.46 -9.03
CA LEU A 37 1.04 -0.93 -8.03
C LEU A 37 2.50 -1.10 -8.48
N GLU A 38 2.82 -2.22 -9.12
CA GLU A 38 4.17 -2.49 -9.66
C GLU A 38 4.54 -1.49 -10.75
N GLU A 39 3.70 -1.31 -11.78
CA GLU A 39 3.95 -0.33 -12.84
C GLU A 39 4.11 1.08 -12.28
N THR A 40 3.31 1.44 -11.27
CA THR A 40 3.43 2.72 -10.58
C THR A 40 4.75 2.85 -9.83
N VAL A 41 5.16 1.81 -9.10
CA VAL A 41 6.44 1.78 -8.38
C VAL A 41 7.61 1.88 -9.35
N ASP A 42 7.58 1.14 -10.45
CA ASP A 42 8.65 1.15 -11.44
C ASP A 42 8.74 2.48 -12.20
N ASP A 43 7.61 3.11 -12.54
CA ASP A 43 7.62 4.45 -13.14
C ASP A 43 8.23 5.51 -12.20
N ILE A 44 7.98 5.39 -10.90
CA ILE A 44 8.42 6.39 -9.92
C ILE A 44 9.89 6.20 -9.56
N PHE A 45 10.27 4.96 -9.26
CA PHE A 45 11.54 4.61 -8.64
C PHE A 45 12.52 3.96 -9.62
N GLY A 46 12.10 3.56 -10.82
CA GLY A 46 12.99 3.07 -11.87
C GLY A 46 13.80 1.84 -11.49
N GLY A 47 13.21 0.91 -10.74
CA GLY A 47 13.91 -0.28 -10.23
C GLY A 47 14.68 -0.07 -8.92
N LEU A 48 14.77 1.18 -8.42
CA LEU A 48 15.44 1.45 -7.15
C LEU A 48 14.68 0.82 -5.98
N ASN A 49 15.43 0.47 -4.93
CA ASN A 49 14.85 0.00 -3.68
C ASN A 49 14.19 1.16 -2.93
N ILE A 50 13.02 0.91 -2.34
CA ILE A 50 12.25 1.92 -1.61
C ILE A 50 12.50 1.78 -0.12
N ASP A 51 13.10 2.78 0.52
CA ASP A 51 13.34 2.71 1.97
C ASP A 51 12.04 2.57 2.77
N LEU A 52 10.98 3.30 2.36
CA LEU A 52 9.67 3.31 3.02
C LEU A 52 8.54 3.45 1.99
N LEU A 53 7.66 2.43 1.94
CA LEU A 53 6.40 2.45 1.21
C LEU A 53 5.24 2.69 2.18
N ILE A 54 4.47 3.76 1.97
CA ILE A 54 3.27 4.06 2.75
C ILE A 54 2.05 3.92 1.84
N ILE A 55 1.11 3.07 2.25
CA ILE A 55 -0.15 2.84 1.56
C ILE A 55 -1.28 3.27 2.50
N ASP A 56 -2.06 4.25 2.08
CA ASP A 56 -3.21 4.80 2.83
C ASP A 56 -4.49 4.57 2.01
N MET A 57 -5.30 3.62 2.45
CA MET A 57 -6.51 3.13 1.78
C MET A 57 -7.79 3.65 2.43
N ASN A 58 -8.84 3.88 1.64
CA ASN A 58 -10.14 4.29 2.19
C ASN A 58 -11.15 3.12 2.26
N GLY A 59 -10.71 1.91 1.93
CA GLY A 59 -11.45 0.65 2.00
C GLY A 59 -11.87 0.13 0.64
N GLY A 60 -11.90 -1.20 0.50
CA GLY A 60 -12.24 -1.89 -0.76
C GLY A 60 -11.05 -2.20 -1.67
N GLU A 61 -9.84 -1.73 -1.38
CA GLU A 61 -8.65 -1.91 -2.25
C GLU A 61 -7.91 -3.25 -2.01
N PHE A 62 -8.61 -4.33 -1.65
CA PHE A 62 -7.98 -5.65 -1.39
C PHE A 62 -7.25 -6.25 -2.61
N THR A 63 -7.58 -5.78 -3.81
CA THR A 63 -6.94 -6.19 -5.07
C THR A 63 -5.48 -5.74 -5.20
N LEU A 64 -5.02 -4.81 -4.35
CA LEU A 64 -3.63 -4.34 -4.34
C LEU A 64 -2.66 -5.35 -3.71
N PHE A 65 -3.16 -6.21 -2.81
CA PHE A 65 -2.32 -7.05 -1.96
C PHE A 65 -1.45 -8.07 -2.72
N PRO A 66 -1.91 -8.75 -3.78
CA PRO A 66 -1.04 -9.62 -4.57
C PRO A 66 0.19 -8.90 -5.14
N ASN A 67 0.01 -7.66 -5.61
CA ASN A 67 1.14 -6.86 -6.11
C ASN A 67 2.06 -6.43 -4.97
N LEU A 68 1.50 -6.04 -3.83
CA LEU A 68 2.29 -5.72 -2.64
C LEU A 68 3.15 -6.89 -2.18
N LEU A 69 2.59 -8.12 -2.17
CA LEU A 69 3.31 -9.33 -1.79
C LEU A 69 4.42 -9.68 -2.78
N ARG A 70 4.19 -9.48 -4.08
CA ARG A 70 5.24 -9.65 -5.09
C ARG A 70 6.39 -8.66 -4.88
N LEU A 71 6.09 -7.36 -4.71
CA LEU A 71 7.09 -6.34 -4.40
C LEU A 71 7.85 -6.66 -3.10
N ALA A 72 7.17 -7.21 -2.10
CA ALA A 72 7.78 -7.63 -0.85
C ALA A 72 8.76 -8.80 -1.06
N ASN A 73 8.36 -9.82 -1.82
CA ASN A 73 9.16 -10.99 -2.16
C ASN A 73 10.41 -10.62 -2.98
N GLU A 74 10.27 -9.66 -3.89
CA GLU A 74 11.37 -9.07 -4.68
C GLU A 74 12.20 -8.05 -3.90
N THR A 75 11.92 -7.86 -2.62
CA THR A 75 12.67 -6.98 -1.72
C THR A 75 12.73 -5.53 -2.24
N ARG A 76 11.65 -5.07 -2.89
CA ARG A 76 11.57 -3.73 -3.51
C ARG A 76 11.33 -2.61 -2.52
N PHE A 77 11.09 -2.94 -1.25
CA PHE A 77 11.04 -1.97 -0.16
C PHE A 77 11.63 -2.54 1.13
N THR A 78 12.15 -1.67 2.00
CA THR A 78 12.70 -2.05 3.30
C THR A 78 11.65 -1.91 4.43
N GLN A 79 10.78 -0.91 4.32
CA GLN A 79 9.71 -0.66 5.28
C GLN A 79 8.37 -0.48 4.58
N LEU A 80 7.32 -0.95 5.22
CA LEU A 80 5.94 -0.84 4.76
C LEU A 80 5.05 -0.34 5.88
N SER A 81 4.29 0.71 5.63
CA SER A 81 3.17 1.15 6.47
C SER A 81 1.88 1.05 5.67
N VAL A 82 0.94 0.23 6.16
CA VAL A 82 -0.37 0.06 5.54
C VAL A 82 -1.43 0.56 6.51
N ARG A 83 -2.20 1.53 6.05
CA ARG A 83 -3.34 2.09 6.75
C ARG A 83 -4.58 1.90 5.93
N GLY A 84 -5.68 1.60 6.59
CA GLY A 84 -6.94 1.60 5.88
C GLY A 84 -8.18 1.45 6.73
N HIS A 85 -9.28 1.35 6.00
CA HIS A 85 -10.62 1.22 6.53
C HIS A 85 -11.23 -0.12 6.10
N VAL A 86 -11.80 -0.85 7.04
CA VAL A 86 -12.47 -2.13 6.91
C VAL A 86 -13.94 -1.91 7.24
N TRP A 87 -14.79 -2.04 6.23
CA TRP A 87 -16.23 -1.86 6.38
C TRP A 87 -16.81 -3.12 7.03
N SER A 88 -17.68 -2.96 8.03
CA SER A 88 -18.24 -4.07 8.83
C SER A 88 -19.06 -5.09 8.02
N GLU A 89 -19.51 -4.70 6.83
CA GLU A 89 -20.25 -5.53 5.89
C GLU A 89 -19.33 -6.49 5.10
N GLU A 90 -18.01 -6.34 5.19
CA GLU A 90 -17.02 -7.04 4.37
C GLU A 90 -16.09 -7.96 5.20
N ASN A 91 -16.67 -8.85 6.00
CA ASN A 91 -15.91 -9.77 6.87
C ASN A 91 -14.91 -10.66 6.08
N GLU A 92 -15.23 -10.99 4.82
CA GLU A 92 -14.33 -11.74 3.93
C GLU A 92 -13.09 -10.91 3.53
N ASN A 93 -13.29 -9.63 3.21
CA ASN A 93 -12.19 -8.72 2.85
C ASN A 93 -11.25 -8.50 4.03
N PHE A 94 -11.78 -8.42 5.25
CA PHE A 94 -10.96 -8.35 6.47
C PHE A 94 -10.05 -9.57 6.62
N ARG A 95 -10.58 -10.79 6.43
CA ARG A 95 -9.78 -12.02 6.53
C ARG A 95 -8.72 -12.08 5.46
N GLN A 96 -9.06 -11.72 4.22
CA GLN A 96 -8.11 -11.69 3.12
C GLN A 96 -6.99 -10.67 3.37
N LEU A 97 -7.33 -9.48 3.86
CA LEU A 97 -6.37 -8.45 4.21
C LEU A 97 -5.41 -8.92 5.31
N TYR A 98 -5.95 -9.48 6.38
CA TYR A 98 -5.16 -10.04 7.47
C TYR A 98 -4.22 -11.15 6.98
N TRP A 99 -4.71 -12.11 6.20
CA TRP A 99 -3.90 -13.21 5.67
C TRP A 99 -2.83 -12.74 4.69
N ASN A 100 -3.15 -11.77 3.82
CA ASN A 100 -2.16 -11.20 2.91
C ASN A 100 -1.06 -10.49 3.70
N LEU A 101 -1.39 -9.63 4.67
CA LEU A 101 -0.36 -8.94 5.46
C LEU A 101 0.53 -9.91 6.24
N ARG A 102 -0.03 -10.99 6.79
CA ARG A 102 0.76 -12.01 7.50
C ARG A 102 1.76 -12.75 6.60
N GLN A 103 1.51 -12.84 5.29
CA GLN A 103 2.48 -13.44 4.36
C GLN A 103 3.80 -12.65 4.26
N LEU A 104 3.82 -11.36 4.62
CA LEU A 104 5.04 -10.56 4.66
C LEU A 104 6.09 -11.15 5.62
N GLU A 105 5.65 -11.80 6.69
CA GLU A 105 6.55 -12.48 7.65
C GLU A 105 7.35 -13.60 6.97
N SER A 106 6.73 -14.31 6.03
CA SER A 106 7.41 -15.34 5.22
C SER A 106 8.48 -14.78 4.29
N TYR A 107 8.43 -13.48 3.98
CA TYR A 107 9.42 -12.77 3.17
C TYR A 107 10.48 -12.05 4.01
N GLY A 108 10.54 -12.32 5.32
CA GLY A 108 11.55 -11.77 6.23
C GLY A 108 11.21 -10.38 6.80
N TYR A 109 9.97 -9.91 6.64
CA TYR A 109 9.53 -8.68 7.31
C TYR A 109 9.05 -8.98 8.74
N LEU A 110 9.47 -8.15 9.68
CA LEU A 110 9.03 -8.17 11.06
C LEU A 110 7.90 -7.17 11.27
N HIS A 111 6.80 -7.64 11.84
CA HIS A 111 5.70 -6.78 12.27
C HIS A 111 6.12 -5.98 13.50
N GLN A 112 6.25 -4.65 13.35
CA GLN A 112 6.72 -3.74 14.40
C GLN A 112 5.56 -3.10 15.18
N TYR A 113 4.50 -2.72 14.47
CA TYR A 113 3.35 -2.02 15.05
C TYR A 113 2.07 -2.45 14.34
N GLY A 114 1.03 -2.74 15.11
CA GLY A 114 -0.29 -3.04 14.59
C GLY A 114 -1.36 -2.52 15.54
N GLN A 115 -2.11 -1.52 15.09
CA GLN A 115 -3.30 -1.04 15.77
C GLN A 115 -4.52 -1.35 14.90
N VAL A 116 -5.48 -2.08 15.46
CA VAL A 116 -6.74 -2.39 14.81
C VAL A 116 -7.85 -1.84 15.69
N GLU A 117 -8.40 -0.70 15.31
CA GLU A 117 -9.54 -0.06 15.95
C GLU A 117 -10.67 0.00 14.92
N LEU A 118 -11.45 -1.07 14.83
CA LEU A 118 -12.48 -1.19 13.81
C LEU A 118 -13.36 0.07 13.79
N PRO A 119 -13.57 0.66 12.59
CA PRO A 119 -13.30 0.09 11.27
C PRO A 119 -11.90 0.37 10.71
N ARG A 120 -10.91 0.86 11.48
CA ARG A 120 -9.58 1.25 10.98
C ARG A 120 -8.48 0.28 11.38
N TYR A 121 -7.43 0.22 10.56
CA TYR A 121 -6.17 -0.44 10.90
C TYR A 121 -4.97 0.41 10.46
N ASP A 122 -3.89 0.31 11.23
CA ASP A 122 -2.57 0.86 10.92
C ASP A 122 -1.52 -0.19 11.28
N ILE A 123 -0.77 -0.66 10.29
CA ILE A 123 0.15 -1.77 10.42
C ILE A 123 1.49 -1.40 9.79
N VAL A 124 2.58 -1.74 10.48
CA VAL A 124 3.96 -1.45 10.07
C VAL A 124 4.80 -2.72 10.05
N TYR A 125 5.47 -2.94 8.92
CA TYR A 125 6.42 -4.01 8.69
C TYR A 125 7.79 -3.45 8.34
N VAL A 126 8.85 -4.07 8.84
CA VAL A 126 10.25 -3.67 8.60
C VAL A 126 11.08 -4.90 8.30
N ARG A 127 12.00 -4.79 7.33
CA ARG A 127 13.00 -5.80 7.01
C ARG A 127 14.39 -5.21 7.23
N GLU A 128 15.24 -5.95 7.93
CA GLU A 128 16.65 -5.62 8.16
C GLU A 128 17.55 -6.13 7.02
#